data_AF-A0A519RT72-F1
#
_entry.id   AF-A0A519RT72-F1
#
_cell.length_a   1.000
_cell.length_b   1.000
_cell.length_c   1.000
_cell.angle_alpha   90.00
_cell.angle_beta   90.00
_cell.angle_gamma   90.00
#
_symmetry.space_group_name_H-M   'P 1'
#
loop_
_entity.id
_entity.type
_entity.pdbx_description
1 polymer ?
#
loop_
_entity_poly.entity_id
_entity_poly.type
_entity_poly.pdbx_seq_one_letter_code
_entity_poly.pdbx_strand_id
1 'polypeptide(L)' 'MVNAILYVLKNGCLWRDVPGEFPPWGTVYWYFSKWQDSGVLDEINACLIVDCRENTQKKRSPVAS' A
#
# COMPACT_ATOMS: atom_id res chain seq x y z
N MET A 1 -6.89 3.48 5.38
CA MET A 1 -6.02 2.55 6.13
C MET A 1 -4.88 2.03 5.25
N VAL A 2 -5.17 1.32 4.16
CA VAL A 2 -4.16 0.83 3.19
C VAL A 2 -3.19 1.94 2.76
N ASN A 3 -3.67 3.12 2.38
CA ASN A 3 -2.80 4.25 1.98
C ASN A 3 -1.83 4.71 3.09
N ALA A 4 -2.25 4.71 4.35
CA ALA A 4 -1.39 5.11 5.47
C ALA A 4 -0.31 4.05 5.74
N ILE A 5 -0.69 2.77 5.67
CA ILE A 5 0.25 1.65 5.80
C ILE A 5 1.26 1.67 4.62
N LEU A 6 0.77 1.80 3.38
CA LEU A 6 1.62 1.90 2.20
C LEU A 6 2.53 3.12 2.25
N TYR A 7 2.08 4.24 2.80
CA TYR A 7 2.92 5.42 3.01
C TYR A 7 4.11 5.08 3.90
N VAL A 8 3.88 4.45 5.05
CA VAL A 8 4.96 4.04 5.97
C VAL A 8 5.91 3.05 5.29
N LEU A 9 5.37 2.01 4.65
CA LEU A 9 6.16 0.96 4.01
C LEU A 9 6.96 1.47 2.80
N LYS A 10 6.40 2.39 2.02
CA LYS A 10 7.05 2.96 0.83
C LYS A 10 8.14 3.96 1.19
N ASN A 11 7.89 4.81 2.19
CA ASN A 11 8.82 5.88 2.56
C ASN A 11 9.82 5.46 3.65
N GLY A 12 9.58 4.32 4.33
CA GLY A 12 10.46 3.81 5.38
C GLY A 12 10.52 4.71 6.62
N CYS A 13 9.45 5.47 6.91
CA CYS A 13 9.41 6.35 8.07
C CYS A 13 8.95 5.61 9.34
N LEU A 14 9.18 6.23 10.51
CA LEU A 14 8.63 5.71 11.75
C LEU A 14 7.10 5.87 11.73
N TRP A 15 6.39 4.91 12.33
CA TRP A 15 4.92 4.98 12.47
C TRP A 15 4.47 6.31 13.10
N ARG A 16 5.24 6.84 14.04
CA ARG A 16 4.94 8.11 14.73
C ARG A 16 5.08 9.35 13.85
N ASP A 17 5.76 9.24 12.72
CA ASP A 17 6.02 10.32 11.77
C ASP A 17 5.00 10.32 10.62
N VAL A 18 3.93 9.52 10.74
CA VAL A 18 2.83 9.51 9.76
C VAL A 18 2.18 10.91 9.72
N PRO A 19 1.99 11.49 8.51
CA PRO A 19 1.32 12.78 8.35
C PRO A 19 -0.05 12.82 9.02
N GLY A 20 -0.43 13.97 9.58
CA GLY A 20 -1.72 14.17 10.26
C GLY A 20 -2.95 14.09 9.34
N GLU A 21 -2.73 14.00 8.02
CA GLU A 21 -3.77 13.71 7.02
C GLU A 21 -4.28 12.26 7.11
N PHE A 22 -3.48 11.38 7.71
CA PHE A 22 -3.83 9.99 7.96
C PHE A 22 -4.42 9.81 9.36
N PRO A 23 -5.11 8.67 9.62
CA PRO A 23 -5.52 8.31 10.98
C PRO A 23 -4.33 8.30 11.95
N PRO A 24 -4.56 8.46 13.26
CA PRO A 24 -3.51 8.43 14.26
C PRO A 24 -2.62 7.19 14.12
N TRP A 25 -1.30 7.37 14.29
CA TRP A 25 -0.31 6.32 14.06
C TRP A 25 -0.61 5.01 14.79
N GLY A 26 -1.19 5.08 16.00
CA GLY A 26 -1.57 3.89 16.77
C GLY A 26 -2.66 3.07 16.10
N THR A 27 -3.64 3.73 15.48
CA THR A 27 -4.69 3.08 14.68
C THR A 27 -4.10 2.45 13.43
N VAL A 28 -3.19 3.17 12.75
CA VAL A 28 -2.53 2.65 11.54
C VAL A 28 -1.72 1.40 11.87
N TYR A 29 -0.92 1.45 12.94
CA TYR A 29 -0.13 0.31 13.41
C TYR A 29 -1.01 -0.86 13.85
N TRP A 30 -2.11 -0.61 14.57
CA TRP A 30 -3.03 -1.67 14.99
C TRP A 30 -3.61 -2.43 13.80
N TYR A 31 -4.05 -1.71 12.76
CA TYR A 31 -4.53 -2.35 11.54
C TYR A 31 -3.42 -3.08 10.79
N PHE A 32 -2.22 -2.51 10.71
CA PHE A 32 -1.07 -3.18 10.11
C PHE A 32 -0.78 -4.52 10.80
N SER A 33 -0.64 -4.53 12.13
CA SER A 33 -0.38 -5.75 12.90
C SER A 33 -1.48 -6.77 12.70
N LYS A 34 -2.75 -6.35 12.83
CA LYS A 34 -3.90 -7.25 12.66
C LYS A 34 -3.96 -7.87 11.27
N TRP A 35 -3.64 -7.09 10.22
CA TRP A 35 -3.68 -7.56 8.84
C TRP A 35 -2.47 -8.39 8.45
N GLN A 36 -1.33 -8.15 9.08
CA GLN A 36 -0.16 -9.01 8.96
C GLN A 36 -0.47 -10.40 9.54
N ASP A 37 -1.03 -10.46 10.75
CA ASP A 37 -1.38 -11.73 11.39
C ASP A 37 -2.47 -12.50 10.63
N SER A 38 -3.38 -11.80 9.96
CA SER A 38 -4.47 -12.41 9.20
C SER A 38 -4.15 -12.67 7.72
N GLY A 39 -2.93 -12.38 7.24
CA GLY A 39 -2.54 -12.54 5.83
C GLY A 39 -3.19 -11.57 4.84
N VAL A 40 -3.94 -10.58 5.32
CA VAL A 40 -4.63 -9.59 4.47
C VAL A 40 -3.64 -8.73 3.70
N LEU A 41 -2.46 -8.45 4.27
CA LEU A 41 -1.42 -7.72 3.54
C LEU A 41 -0.90 -8.49 2.31
N ASP A 42 -0.81 -9.82 2.40
CA ASP A 42 -0.40 -10.67 1.28
C ASP A 42 -1.45 -10.68 0.16
N GLU A 43 -2.74 -10.74 0.52
CA GLU A 43 -3.85 -10.64 -0.43
C GLU A 43 -3.86 -9.29 -1.15
N ILE A 44 -3.68 -8.19 -0.40
CA ILE A 44 -3.59 -6.84 -0.97
C ILE A 44 -2.39 -6.75 -1.91
N ASN A 45 -1.23 -7.27 -1.51
CA ASN A 45 -0.02 -7.26 -2.34
C ASN A 45 -0.21 -8.09 -3.62
N ALA A 46 -0.84 -9.27 -3.53
CA ALA A 46 -1.14 -10.10 -4.69
C ALA A 46 -2.05 -9.36 -5.68
N CYS A 47 -3.10 -8.69 -5.19
CA CYS A 47 -3.99 -7.87 -6.00
C CYS A 47 -3.23 -6.72 -6.70
N LEU A 48 -2.42 -5.97 -5.95
CA LEU A 48 -1.60 -4.88 -6.49
C LEU A 48 -0.61 -5.37 -7.55
N ILE A 49 -0.01 -6.55 -7.39
CA ILE A 49 0.89 -7.13 -8.39
C ILE A 49 0.14 -7.44 -9.69
N VAL A 50 -1.05 -8.03 -9.60
CA VAL A 50 -1.90 -8.32 -10.76
C VAL A 50 -2.26 -7.01 -11.48
N ASP A 51 -2.75 -6.01 -10.75
CA ASP A 51 -3.08 -4.70 -11.30
C ASP A 51 -1.86 -4.02 -11.94
N CYS A 52 -0.69 -4.09 -11.30
CA CYS A 52 0.54 -3.53 -11.86
C CYS A 52 0.94 -4.24 -13.17
N ARG A 53 0.75 -5.56 -13.28
CA ARG A 53 1.03 -6.31 -14.52
C ARG A 53 0.13 -5.84 -15.65
N GLU A 54 -1.17 -5.72 -15.40
CA GLU A 54 -2.13 -5.26 -16.40
C GLU A 54 -1.90 -3.79 -16.80
N ASN A 55 -1.64 -2.92 -15.83
CA ASN A 55 -1.39 -1.50 -16.09
C ASN A 55 -0.04 -1.29 -16.80
N THR A 56 0.97 -2.13 -16.55
CA THR A 56 2.24 -2.09 -17.30
C THR A 56 2.05 -2.51 -18.76
N GLN A 57 1.18 -3.51 -19.02
CA GLN A 57 0.81 -3.90 -20.38
C GLN A 57 0.04 -2.80 -21.11
N LYS A 58 -0.89 -2.12 -20.44
CA LYS A 58 -1.62 -0.96 -21.01
C LYS A 58 -0.69 0.24 -21.25
N LYS A 59 0.26 0.53 -20.34
CA LYS A 59 1.25 1.62 -20.51
C LYS A 59 2.35 1.36 -21.54
N ARG A 60 2.55 0.11 -21.99
CA ARG A 60 3.41 -0.18 -23.15
C ARG A 60 2.73 0.11 -24.50
N SER A 61 1.42 0.37 -24.49
CA SER A 61 0.67 0.84 -25.65
C SER A 61 0.02 2.19 -25.34
N PRO A 62 0.82 3.27 -25.29
CA PRO A 62 0.40 4.46 -26.02
C PRO A 62 1.55 5.15 -26.76
N VAL A 63 1.20 5.66 -27.95
CA VAL A 63 2.02 6.38 -28.95
C VAL A 63 2.93 5.49 -29.81
N ALA A 64 2.29 4.80 -30.74
CA ALA A 64 2.82 4.65 -32.08
C ALA A 64 1.73 5.11 -33.07
N SER A 65 1.80 6.38 -33.48
CA SER A 65 1.45 6.96 -34.79
C SER A 65 1.46 8.47 -34.69
#